data_AF-A0A011R2R5-F1
#
_entry.id   AF-A0A011R2R5-F1
#
_cell.length_a   1.000
_cell.length_b   1.000
_cell.length_c   1.000
_cell.angle_alpha   90.00
_cell.angle_beta   90.00
_cell.angle_gamma   90.00
#
_symmetry.space_group_name_H-M   'P 1'
#
loop_
_entity.id
_entity.type
_entity.pdbx_description
1 polymer ?
#
loop_
_entity_poly.entity_id
_entity_poly.type
_entity_poly.pdbx_seq_one_letter_code
_entity_poly.pdbx_strand_id
1 'polypeptide(L)'
;MRILLLCHSFNSLSQRLYCELAGRGHALSVEYDIADSVAEEAVLLFRPELIVAPYLRRAIPATIWRQHCCLVVHPGIVGDRGPSALDRAIQDGEREWGVTVLQATGEMDAGPVWASAMFPMRRGRKSSIYRHEVSAR
;
A
#
# COMPACT_ATOMS: atom_id res chain seq x y z
N MET A 1 7.36 -11.95 -12.69
CA MET A 1 7.58 -10.48 -12.69
C MET A 1 8.54 -10.10 -11.58
N ARG A 2 9.26 -8.99 -11.73
CA ARG A 2 10.07 -8.31 -10.71
C ARG A 2 9.24 -7.24 -10.02
N ILE A 3 8.95 -7.43 -8.74
CA ILE A 3 8.11 -6.52 -7.97
C ILE A 3 8.93 -5.93 -6.82
N LEU A 4 8.98 -4.60 -6.75
CA LEU A 4 9.60 -3.89 -5.64
C LEU A 4 8.52 -3.54 -4.61
N LEU A 5 8.68 -3.99 -3.37
CA LEU A 5 7.87 -3.54 -2.24
C LEU A 5 8.52 -2.30 -1.63
N LEU A 6 7.91 -1.13 -1.79
CA LEU A 6 8.38 0.12 -1.20
C LEU A 6 7.56 0.41 0.06
N CYS A 7 8.17 0.36 1.24
CA CYS A 7 7.43 0.48 2.49
C CYS A 7 8.20 1.27 3.56
N HIS A 8 7.52 2.03 4.38
CA HIS A 8 8.15 2.71 5.52
C HIS A 8 8.63 1.71 6.59
N SER A 9 7.94 0.56 6.71
CA SER A 9 8.39 -0.57 7.51
C SER A 9 7.88 -1.87 6.90
N PHE A 10 8.64 -2.95 7.08
CA PHE A 10 8.25 -4.28 6.62
C PHE A 10 7.27 -4.91 7.61
N ASN A 11 6.09 -4.30 7.70
CA ASN A 11 5.03 -4.62 8.66
C ASN A 11 4.24 -5.88 8.25
N SER A 12 3.19 -6.20 9.01
CA SER A 12 2.36 -7.40 8.77
C SER A 12 1.75 -7.45 7.37
N LEU A 13 1.29 -6.32 6.83
CA LEU A 13 0.72 -6.25 5.47
C LEU A 13 1.81 -6.48 4.42
N SER A 14 2.96 -5.81 4.59
CA SER A 14 4.11 -5.95 3.68
C SER A 14 4.64 -7.39 3.65
N GLN A 15 4.75 -8.03 4.82
CA GLN A 15 5.17 -9.42 4.94
C GLN A 15 4.17 -10.39 4.30
N ARG A 16 2.87 -10.20 4.52
CA ARG A 16 1.84 -11.05 3.88
C ARG A 16 1.94 -10.95 2.36
N LEU A 17 1.98 -9.72 1.82
CA LEU A 17 2.11 -9.52 0.38
C LEU A 17 3.40 -10.13 -0.17
N TYR A 18 4.51 -9.99 0.55
CA TYR A 18 5.76 -10.65 0.18
C TYR A 18 5.58 -12.17 0.08
N CYS A 19 5.01 -12.81 1.10
CA CYS A 19 4.79 -14.26 1.10
C CYS A 19 3.87 -14.70 -0.05
N GLU A 20 2.75 -14.01 -0.27
CA GLU A 20 1.79 -14.33 -1.33
C GLU A 20 2.41 -14.18 -2.74
N LEU A 21 3.16 -13.10 -2.97
CA LEU A 21 3.82 -12.86 -4.25
C LEU A 21 5.00 -13.81 -4.47
N ALA A 22 5.78 -14.11 -3.42
CA ALA A 22 6.87 -15.08 -3.49
C ALA A 22 6.32 -16.49 -3.79
N GLY A 23 5.22 -16.87 -3.15
CA GLY A 23 4.54 -18.15 -3.39
C GLY A 23 4.02 -18.31 -4.82
N ARG A 24 3.80 -17.21 -5.54
CA ARG A 24 3.43 -17.19 -6.97
C ARG A 24 4.65 -17.12 -7.92
N GLY A 25 5.87 -17.17 -7.40
CA GLY A 25 7.10 -17.19 -8.20
C GLY A 25 7.55 -15.82 -8.72
N HIS A 26 7.09 -14.72 -8.11
CA HIS A 26 7.60 -13.39 -8.44
C HIS A 26 9.00 -13.18 -7.85
N ALA A 27 9.86 -12.46 -8.58
CA ALA A 27 11.13 -11.98 -8.05
C ALA A 27 10.86 -10.71 -7.23
N LEU A 28 11.23 -10.72 -5.95
CA LEU A 28 10.88 -9.64 -5.02
C LEU A 28 12.13 -8.94 -4.48
N SER A 29 12.04 -7.63 -4.33
CA SER A 29 12.92 -6.84 -3.46
C SER A 29 12.06 -6.00 -2.52
N VAL A 30 12.61 -5.65 -1.36
CA VAL A 30 11.97 -4.75 -0.40
C VAL A 30 12.90 -3.56 -0.22
N GLU A 31 12.36 -2.36 -0.38
CA GLU A 31 13.06 -1.11 -0.10
C GLU A 31 12.32 -0.31 0.97
N TYR A 32 13.08 0.33 1.85
CA TYR A 32 12.50 1.19 2.86
C TYR A 32 12.31 2.62 2.33
N ASP A 33 11.13 3.19 2.55
CA ASP A 33 10.84 4.60 2.24
C ASP A 33 11.57 5.53 3.25
N ILE A 34 12.86 5.76 3.00
CA ILE A 34 13.76 6.59 3.83
C ILE A 34 13.99 7.96 3.19
N ALA A 35 14.40 7.98 1.93
CA ALA A 35 14.70 9.19 1.15
C ALA A 35 14.43 8.94 -0.34
N ASP A 36 14.18 10.00 -1.10
CA ASP A 36 13.86 9.89 -2.53
C ASP A 36 15.01 9.23 -3.31
N SER A 37 16.25 9.64 -3.02
CA SER A 37 17.45 9.05 -3.64
C SER A 37 17.62 7.56 -3.36
N VAL A 38 17.21 7.09 -2.18
CA VAL A 38 17.28 5.67 -1.81
C VAL A 38 16.26 4.86 -2.61
N ALA A 39 15.02 5.37 -2.73
CA ALA A 39 14.00 4.74 -3.56
C ALA A 39 14.39 4.73 -5.05
N GLU A 40 14.99 5.81 -5.54
CA GLU A 40 15.48 5.91 -6.92
C GLU A 40 16.62 4.91 -7.19
N GLU A 41 17.60 4.82 -6.30
CA GLU A 41 18.68 3.84 -6.40
C GLU A 41 18.15 2.39 -6.41
N ALA A 42 17.21 2.07 -5.52
CA ALA A 42 16.59 0.76 -5.48
C ALA A 42 15.86 0.40 -6.78
N VAL A 43 15.14 1.37 -7.38
CA VAL A 43 14.51 1.21 -8.70
C VAL A 43 15.55 1.00 -9.79
N LEU A 44 16.66 1.75 -9.78
CA LEU A 44 17.73 1.60 -10.77
C LEU A 44 18.43 0.23 -10.69
N LEU A 45 18.74 -0.25 -9.49
CA LEU A 45 19.38 -1.54 -9.27
C LEU A 45 18.43 -2.70 -9.55
N PHE A 46 17.22 -2.63 -9.00
CA PHE A 46 16.24 -3.71 -9.07
C PHE A 46 15.34 -3.66 -10.30
N ARG A 47 15.40 -2.62 -11.14
CA ARG A 47 14.63 -2.44 -12.39
C ARG A 47 13.26 -3.16 -12.38
N PRO A 48 12.36 -2.79 -11.46
CA PRO A 48 11.09 -3.48 -11.25
C PRO A 48 10.15 -3.30 -12.45
N GLU A 49 9.31 -4.30 -12.69
CA GLU A 49 8.18 -4.21 -13.62
C GLU A 49 6.94 -3.58 -12.94
N LEU A 50 6.88 -3.67 -11.60
CA LEU A 50 5.80 -3.15 -10.77
C LEU A 50 6.36 -2.72 -9.41
N ILE A 51 5.87 -1.60 -8.89
CA ILE A 51 6.14 -1.16 -7.52
C ILE A 51 4.85 -1.27 -6.72
N VAL A 52 4.89 -1.95 -5.58
CA VAL A 52 3.76 -2.05 -4.65
C VAL A 52 4.15 -1.36 -3.35
N ALA A 53 3.31 -0.45 -2.90
CA ALA A 53 3.51 0.40 -1.74
C ALA A 53 2.46 0.08 -0.67
N PRO A 54 2.71 -0.96 0.17
CA PRO A 54 1.72 -1.43 1.15
C PRO A 54 1.58 -0.53 2.37
N TYR A 55 2.62 0.25 2.68
CA TYR A 55 2.63 1.15 3.82
C TYR A 55 3.64 2.27 3.60
N LEU A 56 3.17 3.46 3.25
CA LEU A 56 4.02 4.64 3.06
C LEU A 56 3.75 5.68 4.13
N ARG A 57 4.75 6.54 4.36
CA ARG A 57 4.58 7.80 5.11
C ARG A 57 4.90 9.04 4.28
N ARG A 58 5.50 8.86 3.11
CA ARG A 58 5.87 9.91 2.17
C ARG A 58 5.30 9.57 0.81
N ALA A 59 5.13 10.59 -0.03
CA ALA A 59 4.72 10.37 -1.41
C ALA A 59 5.85 9.67 -2.19
N ILE A 60 5.49 8.81 -3.13
CA ILE A 60 6.46 8.25 -4.08
C ILE A 60 6.98 9.40 -4.96
N PRO A 61 8.30 9.52 -5.21
CA PRO A 61 8.87 10.55 -6.06
C PRO A 61 8.32 10.51 -7.50
N ALA A 62 8.15 11.69 -8.12
CA ALA A 62 7.68 11.81 -9.50
C ALA A 62 8.63 11.20 -10.53
N THR A 63 9.92 11.15 -10.22
CA THR A 63 10.94 10.42 -10.98
C THR A 63 10.63 8.94 -11.10
N ILE A 64 9.95 8.36 -10.09
CA ILE A 64 9.59 6.93 -10.04
C ILE A 64 8.21 6.69 -10.65
N TRP A 65 7.13 7.31 -10.12
CA TRP A 65 5.76 6.95 -10.53
C TRP A 65 5.39 7.37 -11.95
N ARG A 66 6.12 8.32 -12.55
CA ARG A 66 5.95 8.65 -13.97
C ARG A 66 6.52 7.60 -14.91
N GLN A 67 7.45 6.78 -14.43
CA GLN A 67 8.19 5.80 -15.24
C GLN A 67 7.77 4.36 -14.92
N HIS A 68 7.25 4.11 -13.72
CA HIS A 68 6.87 2.79 -13.24
C HIS A 68 5.42 2.79 -12.76
N CYS A 69 4.69 1.71 -13.04
CA CYS A 69 3.41 1.48 -12.40
C CYS A 69 3.63 1.29 -10.90
N CYS A 70 3.06 2.20 -10.10
CA CYS A 70 3.16 2.20 -8.65
C CYS A 70 1.76 2.02 -8.06
N LEU A 71 1.53 0.92 -7.35
CA LEU A 71 0.26 0.60 -6.70
C LEU A 71 0.37 0.82 -5.19
N VAL A 72 -0.43 1.73 -4.66
CA VAL A 72 -0.51 2.08 -3.23
C VAL A 72 -1.68 1.34 -2.60
N VAL A 73 -1.45 0.67 -1.48
CA VAL A 73 -2.52 0.05 -0.69
C VAL A 73 -3.03 1.07 0.33
N HIS A 74 -4.23 1.58 0.09
CA HIS A 74 -4.93 2.51 0.96
C HIS A 74 -5.90 1.75 1.89
N PRO A 75 -5.75 1.82 3.22
CA PRO A 75 -6.67 1.18 4.17
C PRO A 75 -7.97 1.98 4.32
N GLY A 76 -8.61 2.30 3.19
CA GLY A 76 -9.85 3.05 3.06
C GLY A 76 -10.69 2.57 1.89
N ILE A 77 -11.99 2.89 1.94
CA ILE A 77 -12.94 2.62 0.86
C ILE A 77 -12.66 3.49 -0.37
N VAL A 78 -13.27 3.14 -1.50
CA VAL A 78 -13.15 3.94 -2.73
C VAL A 78 -13.64 5.37 -2.46
N GLY A 79 -12.80 6.35 -2.77
CA GLY A 79 -13.09 7.77 -2.55
C GLY A 79 -12.61 8.32 -1.21
N ASP A 80 -12.26 7.47 -0.22
CA ASP A 80 -11.56 7.92 0.98
C ASP A 80 -10.11 8.30 0.63
N ARG A 81 -9.61 9.39 1.23
CA ARG A 81 -8.30 9.95 0.92
C ARG A 81 -7.55 10.39 2.17
N GLY A 82 -6.24 10.41 2.07
CA GLY A 82 -5.36 11.01 3.05
C GLY A 82 -5.05 10.09 4.22
N PRO A 83 -4.16 10.56 5.11
CA PRO A 83 -3.61 9.74 6.18
C PRO A 83 -4.68 9.38 7.22
N SER A 84 -4.43 8.36 8.03
CA SER A 84 -5.28 7.99 9.17
C SER A 84 -6.72 7.58 8.82
N ALA A 85 -6.94 7.05 7.60
CA ALA A 85 -8.22 6.53 7.12
C ALA A 85 -8.94 5.62 8.13
N LEU A 86 -8.23 4.60 8.64
CA LEU A 86 -8.80 3.66 9.59
C LEU A 86 -9.06 4.29 10.97
N ASP A 87 -8.28 5.29 11.38
CA ASP A 87 -8.52 6.03 12.62
C ASP A 87 -9.84 6.80 12.54
N ARG A 88 -10.09 7.50 11.41
CA ARG A 88 -11.36 8.21 11.16
C ARG A 88 -12.54 7.26 11.14
N ALA A 89 -12.47 6.18 10.37
CA ALA A 89 -13.55 5.19 10.28
C ALA A 89 -13.94 4.61 11.65
N ILE A 90 -12.96 4.39 12.54
CA ILE A 90 -13.23 3.95 13.92
C ILE A 90 -13.90 5.05 14.75
N GLN A 91 -13.44 6.30 14.63
CA GLN A 91 -13.99 7.45 15.38
C GLN A 91 -15.42 7.78 14.94
N ASP A 92 -15.69 7.73 13.64
CA ASP A 92 -16.99 8.03 13.05
C ASP A 92 -17.99 6.87 13.25
N GLY A 93 -17.52 5.72 13.77
CA GLY A 93 -18.36 4.57 14.07
C GLY A 93 -18.89 3.88 12.82
N GLU A 94 -18.10 3.91 11.73
CA GLU A 94 -18.45 3.28 10.46
C GLU A 94 -18.79 1.80 10.65
N ARG A 95 -19.84 1.33 9.97
CA ARG A 95 -20.32 -0.06 10.08
C ARG A 95 -19.66 -0.98 9.05
N GLU A 96 -19.22 -0.42 7.94
CA GLU A 96 -18.47 -1.09 6.89
C GLU A 96 -17.29 -0.22 6.50
N TRP A 97 -16.19 -0.86 6.14
CA TRP A 97 -15.00 -0.19 5.65
C TRP A 97 -14.36 -1.03 4.56
N GLY A 98 -13.17 -0.66 4.12
CA GLY A 98 -12.51 -1.37 3.03
C GLY A 98 -11.05 -1.05 2.88
N VAL A 99 -10.47 -1.69 1.87
CA VAL A 99 -9.13 -1.43 1.36
C VAL A 99 -9.27 -1.14 -0.12
N THR A 100 -8.48 -0.19 -0.61
CA THR A 100 -8.42 0.18 -2.02
C THR A 100 -6.98 0.14 -2.50
N VAL A 101 -6.75 -0.41 -3.69
CA VAL A 101 -5.47 -0.35 -4.39
C VAL A 101 -5.56 0.74 -5.45
N LEU A 102 -4.72 1.76 -5.31
CA LEU A 102 -4.72 2.97 -6.13
C LEU A 102 -3.41 3.06 -6.92
N GLN A 103 -3.44 3.53 -8.16
CA GLN A 103 -2.21 3.86 -8.86
C GLN A 103 -1.72 5.27 -8.48
N ALA A 104 -0.43 5.42 -8.17
CA ALA A 104 0.14 6.72 -7.86
C ALA A 104 0.14 7.66 -9.09
N THR A 105 -0.38 8.88 -8.91
CA THR A 105 -0.44 9.93 -9.95
C THR A 105 0.19 11.25 -9.51
N GLY A 106 0.76 11.29 -8.30
CA GLY A 106 1.24 12.52 -7.63
C GLY A 106 0.18 13.22 -6.77
N GLU A 107 -1.11 12.93 -6.99
CA GLU A 107 -2.18 13.34 -6.07
C GLU A 107 -2.40 12.26 -5.00
N MET A 108 -2.51 12.69 -3.74
CA MET A 108 -2.65 11.79 -2.59
C MET A 108 -3.98 11.03 -2.65
N ASP A 109 -3.89 9.70 -2.71
CA ASP A 109 -5.01 8.74 -2.73
C ASP A 109 -6.11 9.07 -3.77
N ALA A 110 -5.74 9.69 -4.88
CA ALA A 110 -6.69 10.17 -5.90
C ALA A 110 -6.53 9.53 -7.27
N GLY A 111 -5.55 8.63 -7.43
CA GLY A 111 -5.31 7.95 -8.69
C GLY A 111 -6.37 6.88 -9.03
N PRO A 112 -6.28 6.29 -10.24
CA PRO A 112 -7.19 5.24 -10.66
C PRO A 112 -7.26 4.07 -9.68
N VAL A 113 -8.47 3.59 -9.40
CA VAL A 113 -8.70 2.40 -8.59
C VAL A 113 -8.45 1.16 -9.43
N TRP A 114 -7.58 0.27 -8.94
CA TRP A 114 -7.28 -1.01 -9.56
C TRP A 114 -8.07 -2.16 -8.94
N ALA A 115 -8.26 -2.10 -7.63
CA ALA A 115 -9.03 -3.07 -6.88
C ALA A 115 -9.56 -2.44 -5.59
N SER A 116 -10.66 -2.96 -5.08
CA SER A 116 -11.16 -2.64 -3.74
C SER A 116 -11.83 -3.85 -3.12
N ALA A 117 -11.84 -3.88 -1.79
CA ALA A 117 -12.49 -4.93 -1.02
C ALA A 117 -13.13 -4.33 0.23
N MET A 118 -14.41 -4.64 0.43
CA MET A 118 -15.18 -4.20 1.59
C MET A 118 -15.14 -5.24 2.72
N PHE A 119 -15.33 -4.79 3.96
CA PHE A 119 -15.49 -5.65 5.13
C PHE A 119 -16.36 -4.98 6.21
N PRO A 120 -17.07 -5.77 7.03
CA PRO A 120 -17.78 -5.24 8.18
C PRO A 120 -16.79 -4.71 9.23
N MET A 121 -17.05 -3.52 9.77
CA MET A 121 -16.23 -2.95 10.83
C MET A 121 -16.55 -3.59 12.17
N ARG A 122 -15.56 -4.27 12.74
CA ARG A 122 -15.65 -4.79 14.10
C ARG A 122 -15.34 -3.70 15.12
N ARG A 123 -15.95 -3.83 16.32
CA ARG A 123 -15.45 -3.14 17.50
C ARG A 123 -14.13 -3.75 17.94
N GLY A 124 -13.05 -2.98 17.86
CA GLY A 124 -11.72 -3.46 18.24
C GLY A 124 -10.65 -2.38 18.13
N ARG A 125 -9.44 -2.72 18.58
CA ARG A 125 -8.27 -1.85 18.42
C ARG A 125 -7.92 -1.70 16.94
N LYS A 126 -7.50 -0.51 16.51
CA LYS A 126 -7.01 -0.25 15.14
C LYS A 126 -6.03 -1.30 14.63
N SER A 127 -5.07 -1.69 15.46
CA SER A 127 -4.06 -2.69 15.09
C SER A 127 -4.65 -4.09 14.86
N SER A 128 -5.73 -4.46 15.55
CA SER A 128 -6.47 -5.70 15.28
C SER A 128 -7.19 -5.58 13.94
N ILE A 129 -7.88 -4.45 13.69
CA ILE A 129 -8.60 -4.25 12.44
C ILE A 129 -7.65 -4.27 11.23
N TYR A 130 -6.49 -3.63 11.36
CA TYR A 130 -5.47 -3.61 10.33
C TYR A 130 -4.93 -5.01 9.99
N ARG A 131 -4.75 -5.89 10.99
CA ARG A 131 -4.18 -7.23 10.76
C ARG A 131 -5.21 -8.24 10.24
N HIS A 132 -6.47 -8.13 10.65
CA HIS A 132 -7.46 -9.18 10.38
C HIS A 132 -8.47 -8.80 9.29
N GLU A 133 -8.67 -7.50 9.03
CA GLU A 133 -9.58 -7.03 7.98
C GLU A 133 -8.77 -6.46 6.83
N VAL A 134 -7.95 -5.43 7.09
CA VAL A 134 -7.16 -4.78 6.03
C VAL A 134 -6.16 -5.75 5.43
N SER A 135 -5.37 -6.41 6.28
CA SER A 135 -4.34 -7.34 5.82
C SER A 135 -4.89 -8.70 5.41
N ALA A 136 -6.20 -8.98 5.51
CA ALA A 136 -6.77 -10.26 5.06
C ALA A 136 -7.49 -10.15 3.71
N ARG A 137 -7.86 -8.94 3.31
CA ARG A 137 -8.49 -8.65 2.03
C ARG A 137 -7.46 -8.50 0.91
#